data_AF-A0A542AKB0-F1
#
_entry.id   AF-A0A542AKB0-F1
#
_cell.length_a   1.000
_cell.length_b   1.000
_cell.length_c   1.000
_cell.angle_alpha   90.00
_cell.angle_beta   90.00
_cell.angle_gamma   90.00
#
_symmetry.space_group_name_H-M   'P 1'
#
loop_
_entity.id
_entity.type
_entity.pdbx_description
1 polymer ?
#
loop_
_entity_poly.entity_id
_entity_poly.type
_entity_poly.pdbx_seq_one_letter_code
_entity_poly.pdbx_strand_id
1 'polypeptide(L)' 'MLAKIPIEGNIVKDYYIGNTHILFSDAAYINNTPEDNQRVLDQAARASLNIILNNQSDHL' A
#
# COMPACT_ATOMS: atom_id res chain seq x y z
N MET A 1 -22.21 4.28 -17.48
CA MET A 1 -20.78 4.44 -17.83
C MET A 1 -20.01 4.38 -16.54
N LEU A 2 -19.05 3.45 -16.39
CA LEU A 2 -18.14 3.45 -15.24
C LEU A 2 -17.25 4.68 -15.33
N ALA A 3 -17.04 5.38 -14.21
CA ALA A 3 -16.13 6.52 -14.16
C ALA A 3 -14.73 6.04 -14.58
N LYS A 4 -14.15 6.67 -15.61
CA LYS A 4 -12.78 6.38 -16.03
C LYS A 4 -11.84 7.06 -15.02
N ILE A 5 -11.46 6.34 -13.98
CA ILE A 5 -10.49 6.82 -13.00
C ILE A 5 -9.13 6.88 -13.72
N PRO A 6 -8.49 8.05 -13.84
CA PRO A 6 -7.13 8.12 -14.34
C PRO A 6 -6.23 7.41 -13.33
N ILE A 7 -5.65 6.28 -13.74
CA ILE A 7 -4.66 5.56 -12.94
C ILE A 7 -3.30 5.99 -13.44
N GLU A 8 -2.56 6.70 -12.59
CA GLU A 8 -1.16 7.04 -12.85
C GLU A 8 -0.28 5.78 -12.74
N GLY A 9 0.92 5.81 -13.31
CA GLY A 9 1.85 4.68 -13.32
C GLY A 9 1.46 3.53 -14.26
N ASN A 10 2.22 2.45 -14.19
CA ASN A 10 1.97 1.24 -14.96
C ASN A 10 1.11 0.28 -14.14
N ILE A 11 0.09 -0.28 -14.77
CA ILE A 11 -0.66 -1.40 -14.19
C ILE A 11 0.24 -2.64 -14.22
N VAL A 12 0.68 -3.09 -13.05
CA VAL A 12 1.53 -4.27 -12.91
C VAL A 12 0.73 -5.54 -12.63
N LYS A 13 -0.53 -5.39 -12.19
CA LYS A 13 -1.43 -6.53 -11.98
C LYS A 13 -2.89 -6.14 -12.11
N ASP A 14 -3.64 -7.07 -12.67
CA ASP A 14 -5.09 -7.02 -12.82
C ASP A 14 -5.69 -8.23 -12.07
N TYR A 15 -6.70 -7.99 -11.25
CA TYR A 15 -7.36 -9.04 -10.46
C TYR A 15 -8.86 -8.77 -10.30
N TYR A 16 -9.65 -9.85 -10.27
CA TYR A 16 -11.10 -9.77 -10.08
C TYR A 16 -11.53 -10.50 -8.81
N ILE A 17 -12.38 -9.84 -8.01
CA ILE A 17 -13.10 -10.45 -6.87
C ILE A 17 -14.59 -10.35 -7.18
N GLY A 18 -15.17 -11.44 -7.70
CA GLY A 18 -16.52 -11.42 -8.25
C GLY A 18 -16.62 -10.41 -9.39
N ASN A 19 -17.51 -9.42 -9.24
CA ASN A 19 -17.67 -8.32 -10.21
C ASN A 19 -16.74 -7.12 -9.92
N THR A 20 -15.98 -7.15 -8.83
CA THR A 20 -15.06 -6.07 -8.47
C THR A 20 -13.74 -6.25 -9.22
N HIS A 21 -13.34 -5.21 -9.94
CA HIS A 21 -12.07 -5.14 -10.66
C HIS A 21 -11.04 -4.37 -9.83
N ILE A 22 -9.90 -4.99 -9.57
CA ILE A 22 -8.80 -4.46 -8.76
C ILE A 22 -7.56 -4.34 -9.65
N LEU A 23 -7.06 -3.13 -9.78
CA LEU A 23 -5.86 -2.81 -10.54
C LEU A 23 -4.75 -2.40 -9.58
N PHE A 24 -3.58 -3.02 -9.72
CA PHE A 24 -2.38 -2.66 -8.97
C PHE A 24 -1.49 -1.82 -9.88
N SER A 25 -1.20 -0.59 -9.45
CA SER A 25 -0.31 0.33 -10.16
C SER A 25 1.00 0.52 -9.40
N ASP A 26 2.10 0.66 -10.12
CA ASP A 26 3.41 1.01 -9.58
C ASP A 26 3.62 2.52 -9.37
N ALA A 27 2.60 3.37 -9.59
CA ALA A 27 2.71 4.83 -9.59
C ALA A 27 3.46 5.41 -8.37
N ALA A 28 3.19 4.84 -7.19
CA ALA A 28 3.78 5.29 -5.93
C ALA A 28 5.26 4.87 -5.75
N TYR A 29 5.77 3.99 -6.63
CA TYR A 29 7.08 3.36 -6.49
C TYR A 29 7.92 3.39 -7.78
N ILE A 30 7.37 3.85 -8.92
CA ILE A 30 8.00 3.80 -10.25
C ILE A 30 9.38 4.48 -10.31
N ASN A 31 9.60 5.51 -9.49
CA ASN A 31 10.85 6.27 -9.43
C ASN A 31 11.61 6.08 -8.11
N ASN A 32 11.19 5.15 -7.26
CA ASN A 32 11.84 4.95 -5.97
C ASN A 32 13.18 4.24 -6.15
N THR A 33 14.19 4.69 -5.40
CA THR A 33 15.41 3.90 -5.24
C THR A 33 15.17 2.72 -4.28
N PRO A 34 16.08 1.74 -4.22
CA PRO A 34 16.03 0.70 -3.19
C PRO A 34 15.93 1.26 -1.76
N GLU A 35 16.63 2.35 -1.48
CA GLU A 35 16.62 3.03 -0.17
C GLU A 35 15.26 3.66 0.14
N ASP A 36 14.58 4.26 -0.85
CA ASP A 36 13.22 4.78 -0.66
C ASP A 36 12.22 3.69 -0.33
N ASN A 37 12.33 2.54 -1.02
CA ASN A 37 11.49 1.39 -0.73
C ASN A 37 11.75 0.85 0.68
N GLN A 38 13.02 0.75 1.08
CA GLN A 38 13.38 0.32 2.44
C GLN A 38 12.82 1.29 3.49
N ARG A 39 12.92 2.59 3.24
CA ARG A 39 12.37 3.62 4.14
C ARG A 39 10.86 3.48 4.32
N VAL A 40 10.11 3.21 3.26
CA VAL A 40 8.66 2.98 3.34
C VAL A 40 8.35 1.74 4.18
N LEU A 41 9.08 0.65 3.97
CA LEU A 41 8.92 -0.59 4.74
C LEU A 41 9.23 -0.38 6.23
N ASP A 42 10.32 0.32 6.54
CA ASP A 42 10.70 0.65 7.92
C ASP A 42 9.64 1.51 8.62
N GLN A 43 9.05 2.47 7.90
CA GLN A 43 7.96 3.29 8.42
C GLN A 43 6.72 2.44 8.71
N ALA A 44 6.33 1.54 7.80
CA ALA A 44 5.20 0.64 7.99
C ALA A 44 5.43 -0.32 9.17
N ALA A 45 6.64 -0.86 9.32
CA ALA A 45 7.02 -1.72 10.44
C ALA A 45 6.93 -0.97 11.78
N ARG A 46 7.46 0.26 11.86
CA ARG A 46 7.38 1.11 13.06
C ARG A 46 5.93 1.45 13.42
N ALA A 47 5.11 1.83 12.44
CA ALA A 47 3.69 2.11 12.67
C ALA A 47 2.96 0.89 13.23
N SER A 48 3.22 -0.30 12.66
CA SER A 48 2.63 -1.57 13.11
C SER A 48 3.06 -1.91 14.53
N LEU A 49 4.35 -1.75 14.85
CA LEU A 49 4.88 -1.99 16.19
C LEU A 49 4.24 -1.05 17.22
N ASN A 50 4.10 0.23 16.91
CA ASN A 50 3.49 1.21 17.80
C ASN A 50 2.03 0.85 18.12
N ILE A 51 1.26 0.38 17.13
CA ILE A 51 -0.12 -0.07 17.35
C ILE A 51 -0.14 -1.25 18.32
N ILE A 52 0.75 -2.23 18.14
CA ILE A 52 0.83 -3.41 19.01
C ILE A 52 1.18 -3.01 20.45
N LEU A 53 2.17 -2.14 20.64
CA LEU A 53 2.60 -1.68 21.96
C LEU A 53 1.54 -0.86 22.69
N ASN A 54 0.84 0.02 21.97
CA ASN A 54 -0.24 0.81 22.54
C ASN A 54 -1.41 -0.09 22.99
N ASN A 55 -1.80 -1.07 22.18
CA ASN A 55 -2.86 -2.02 22.53
C ASN A 55 -2.49 -2.91 23.73
N GLN A 56 -1.20 -3.15 24.00
CA GLN A 56 -0.76 -3.89 25.19
C GLN A 56 -0.82 -3.03 26.46
N SER A 57 -0.65 -1.72 26.33
CA SER A 57 -0.64 -0.77 27.45
C SER A 57 -2.05 -0.48 27.97
N ASP A 58 -3.08 -0.59 27.12
CA ASP A 58 -4.50 -0.40 27.48
C ASP A 58 -5.13 -1.61 28.21
N HIS A 59 -4.37 -2.70 28.41
CA HIS A 59 -4.81 -3.93 29.07
C HIS A 59 -4.15 -4.21 30.44
N LEU A 60 -3.49 -3.20 31.03
CA LEU A 60 -2.91 -3.22 32.39
C LEU A 60 -3.56 -2.14 33.26
#